data_AF-A0A2T7P907-F1
#
_entry.id   AF-A0A2T7P907-F1
#
_cell.length_a   1.000
_cell.length_b   1.000
_cell.length_c   1.000
_cell.angle_alpha   90.00
_cell.angle_beta   90.00
_cell.angle_gamma   90.00
#
_symmetry.space_group_name_H-M   'P 1'
#
loop_
_entity.id
_entity.type
_entity.pdbx_description
1 polymer ?
#
loop_
_entity_poly.entity_id
_entity_poly.type
_entity_poly.pdbx_seq_one_letter_code
_entity_poly.pdbx_strand_id
1 'polypeptide(L)'
;MNTSRMDEDKVERLRERLLQCPVCMDEYRDPRLLPCHHTMCSECINNLLVNSPSGRFFRCPQCRRDVCVPRAGIAELPVNFFVRSLQDELGMEEDASGPCQVCHRGSIVSQFHCMDCDLDICRFCIHEHRLIQHKDSNKVSILRMEAHNGGGPMSGASNRKCKFHTEEVVQLFCETCNQPVCVSCSCGEHKKHIVLPLAKKLHSAQNDLQQTLEQLTKERRRVRFSMRQLDGAEIEARDNTQRTLHQIEYRVKELHRLVNTMAEAVVEKVKHEEHMQLTALASRRERLRGLDQRLDIGINFLRGLQEGDVCLELFDAFKSFSAEIDNLRKSSLSSGAIPLCDHRFLLGHHKSFNGYMAATFGTLVTHHTFLCIGGTRAPWKWRLRRTIGVKKILTVVSFLAMVYTILVLLSLCVHNPVDAESIIGLIFVSVITVAACLVYFKT
;
A
#
# COMPACT_ATOMS: atom_id res chain seq x y z
N MET A 1 -33.98 19.20 52.24
CA MET A 1 -33.69 17.77 52.51
C MET A 1 -33.16 17.00 51.29
N ASN A 2 -33.39 17.42 50.03
CA ASN A 2 -32.87 16.69 48.85
C ASN A 2 -31.47 17.14 48.35
N THR A 3 -30.99 18.31 48.73
CA THR A 3 -29.70 18.85 48.28
C THR A 3 -28.50 18.26 49.05
N SER A 4 -28.64 17.99 50.34
CA SER A 4 -27.58 17.34 51.16
C SER A 4 -27.27 15.92 50.67
N ARG A 5 -28.31 15.15 50.35
CA ARG A 5 -28.20 13.75 49.91
C ARG A 5 -27.53 13.58 48.53
N MET A 6 -27.67 14.58 47.65
CA MET A 6 -27.00 14.59 46.33
C MET A 6 -25.52 14.99 46.40
N ASP A 7 -25.13 15.77 47.42
CA ASP A 7 -23.75 16.20 47.61
C ASP A 7 -22.94 15.13 48.36
N GLU A 8 -23.53 14.42 49.33
CA GLU A 8 -22.96 13.22 49.96
C GLU A 8 -22.63 12.13 48.92
N ASP A 9 -23.55 11.84 47.99
CA ASP A 9 -23.35 10.84 46.93
C ASP A 9 -22.24 11.21 45.93
N LYS A 10 -21.89 12.50 45.79
CA LYS A 10 -20.74 12.92 44.98
C LYS A 10 -19.42 12.80 45.74
N VAL A 11 -19.43 13.12 47.03
CA VAL A 11 -18.26 12.98 47.90
C VAL A 11 -17.88 11.51 48.02
N GLU A 12 -18.86 10.62 48.18
CA GLU A 12 -18.62 9.17 48.24
C GLU A 12 -18.04 8.63 46.93
N ARG A 13 -18.60 9.02 45.77
CA ARG A 13 -18.02 8.64 44.46
C ARG A 13 -16.60 9.18 44.25
N LEU A 14 -16.26 10.35 44.80
CA LEU A 14 -14.90 10.87 44.75
C LEU A 14 -13.97 10.10 45.67
N ARG A 15 -14.46 9.69 46.84
CA ARG A 15 -13.76 8.85 47.82
C ARG A 15 -13.43 7.49 47.23
N GLU A 16 -14.41 6.80 46.65
CA GLU A 16 -14.21 5.53 45.93
C GLU A 16 -13.20 5.67 44.79
N ARG A 17 -13.27 6.74 44.00
CA ARG A 17 -12.39 6.90 42.84
C ARG A 17 -10.95 7.29 43.17
N LEU A 18 -10.74 8.06 44.25
CA LEU A 18 -9.45 8.69 44.54
C LEU A 18 -8.72 8.08 45.75
N LEU A 19 -9.46 7.44 46.66
CA LEU A 19 -8.94 6.94 47.93
C LEU A 19 -8.99 5.41 48.06
N GLN A 20 -9.48 4.70 47.05
CA GLN A 20 -9.53 3.25 47.07
C GLN A 20 -8.26 2.63 46.46
N CYS A 21 -7.74 1.61 47.14
CA CYS A 21 -6.62 0.82 46.66
C CYS A 21 -7.11 -0.21 45.61
N PRO A 22 -6.44 -0.31 44.44
CA PRO A 22 -6.85 -1.23 43.36
C PRO A 22 -6.59 -2.71 43.66
N VAL A 23 -6.05 -3.05 44.83
CA VAL A 23 -5.71 -4.43 45.22
C VAL A 23 -6.63 -4.95 46.30
N CYS A 24 -6.72 -4.27 47.45
CA CYS A 24 -7.67 -4.67 48.50
C CYS A 24 -9.08 -4.12 48.28
N MET A 25 -9.26 -3.17 47.35
CA MET A 25 -10.54 -2.48 47.12
C MET A 25 -11.08 -1.75 48.37
N ASP A 26 -10.22 -1.52 49.37
CA ASP A 26 -10.51 -0.70 50.54
C ASP A 26 -9.84 0.68 50.39
N GLU A 27 -10.17 1.60 51.30
CA GLU A 27 -9.40 2.84 51.45
C GLU A 27 -7.90 2.58 51.67
N TYR A 28 -7.06 3.46 51.14
CA TYR A 28 -5.62 3.34 51.28
C TYR A 28 -5.16 3.31 52.74
N ARG A 29 -4.63 2.17 53.18
CA ARG A 29 -3.89 2.03 54.44
C ARG A 29 -2.39 2.13 54.15
N ASP A 30 -1.74 3.16 54.69
CA ASP A 30 -0.31 3.44 54.47
C ASP A 30 0.07 3.45 52.95
N PRO A 31 -0.46 4.41 52.17
CA PRO A 31 -0.26 4.46 50.72
C PRO A 31 1.20 4.70 50.34
N ARG A 32 1.79 3.77 49.58
CA ARG A 32 3.14 3.85 49.03
C ARG A 32 3.10 4.18 47.54
N LEU A 33 3.97 5.10 47.11
CA LEU A 33 4.18 5.48 45.72
C LEU A 33 5.24 4.57 45.08
N LEU A 34 4.84 3.86 44.02
CA LEU A 34 5.72 2.96 43.28
C LEU A 34 6.57 3.73 42.25
N PRO A 35 7.70 3.18 41.77
CA PRO A 35 8.50 3.77 40.69
C PRO A 35 7.73 3.97 39.37
N CYS A 36 6.63 3.24 39.17
CA CYS A 36 5.72 3.44 38.04
C CYS A 36 4.65 4.52 38.29
N HIS A 37 4.77 5.28 39.38
CA HIS A 37 3.86 6.34 39.84
C HIS A 37 2.44 5.91 40.22
N HIS A 38 2.21 4.61 40.39
CA HIS A 38 0.97 4.06 40.94
C HIS A 38 1.06 3.96 42.47
N THR A 39 -0.10 3.94 43.13
CA THR A 39 -0.18 3.94 44.60
C THR A 39 -0.84 2.68 45.11
N MET A 40 -0.30 2.10 46.17
CA MET A 40 -0.80 0.87 46.78
C MET A 40 -0.59 0.87 48.29
N CYS A 41 -1.45 0.17 49.04
CA CYS A 41 -1.24 -0.04 50.48
C CYS A 41 0.07 -0.82 50.71
N SER A 42 0.81 -0.45 51.75
CA SER A 42 2.04 -1.15 52.15
C SER A 42 1.82 -2.66 52.33
N GLU A 43 0.71 -3.06 52.96
CA GLU A 43 0.31 -4.45 53.16
C GLU A 43 -0.01 -5.18 51.83
N CYS A 44 -0.69 -4.49 50.90
CA CYS A 44 -0.96 -5.03 49.58
C CYS A 44 0.33 -5.30 48.79
N ILE A 45 1.32 -4.41 48.91
CA ILE A 45 2.64 -4.62 48.32
C ILE A 45 3.32 -5.83 48.97
N ASN A 46 3.24 -5.96 50.29
CA ASN A 46 3.83 -7.09 51.01
C ASN A 46 3.26 -8.43 50.55
N ASN A 47 1.93 -8.53 50.43
CA ASN A 47 1.26 -9.74 49.95
C ASN A 47 1.65 -10.11 48.51
N LEU A 48 1.90 -9.12 47.65
CA LEU A 48 2.40 -9.36 46.30
C LEU A 48 3.87 -9.82 46.27
N LEU A 49 4.68 -9.41 47.25
CA LEU A 49 6.07 -9.85 47.38
C LEU A 49 6.20 -11.26 47.94
N VAL A 50 5.31 -11.68 48.86
CA VAL A 50 5.30 -13.05 49.39
C VAL A 50 5.12 -14.08 48.27
N ASN A 51 4.34 -13.73 47.25
CA ASN A 51 4.12 -14.57 46.07
C ASN A 51 5.22 -14.44 45.00
N SER A 52 6.28 -13.67 45.26
CA SER A 52 7.39 -13.47 44.33
C SER A 52 8.55 -14.42 44.61
N PRO A 53 9.10 -15.12 43.59
CA PRO A 53 10.24 -16.03 43.75
C PRO A 53 11.49 -15.38 44.37
N SER A 54 11.62 -14.07 44.21
CA SER A 54 12.78 -13.28 44.63
C SER A 54 12.54 -12.47 45.90
N GLY A 55 11.30 -12.39 46.38
CA GLY A 55 10.87 -11.54 47.51
C GLY A 55 11.12 -10.03 47.31
N ARG A 56 11.53 -9.60 46.10
CA ARG A 56 11.99 -8.22 45.83
C ARG A 56 11.38 -7.56 44.60
N PHE A 57 10.82 -8.35 43.70
CA PHE A 57 10.18 -7.87 42.48
C PHE A 57 8.72 -8.30 42.46
N PHE A 58 7.84 -7.41 42.03
CA PHE A 58 6.46 -7.78 41.71
C PHE A 58 5.99 -7.01 40.49
N ARG A 59 4.96 -7.51 39.82
CA ARG A 59 4.36 -6.83 38.68
C ARG A 59 3.23 -5.92 39.16
N CYS A 60 3.30 -4.63 38.85
CA CYS A 60 2.27 -3.68 39.23
C CYS A 60 0.91 -4.09 38.62
N PRO A 61 -0.17 -4.28 39.41
CA PRO A 61 -1.48 -4.68 38.90
C PRO A 61 -2.11 -3.65 37.93
N GLN A 62 -1.75 -2.37 38.07
CA GLN A 62 -2.35 -1.29 37.28
C GLN A 62 -1.70 -1.12 35.89
N CYS A 63 -0.37 -1.20 35.79
CA CYS A 63 0.34 -0.95 34.52
C CYS A 63 1.21 -2.11 34.04
N ARG A 64 1.23 -3.23 34.77
CA ARG A 64 2.00 -4.44 34.44
C ARG A 64 3.52 -4.24 34.35
N ARG A 65 4.04 -3.09 34.79
CA ARG A 65 5.47 -2.83 34.88
C ARG A 65 6.04 -3.54 36.11
N ASP A 66 7.21 -4.13 35.95
CA ASP A 66 7.93 -4.77 37.05
C ASP A 66 8.48 -3.71 37.99
N VAL A 67 8.21 -3.88 39.28
CA VAL A 67 8.58 -2.96 40.36
C VAL A 67 9.60 -3.65 41.25
N CYS A 68 10.73 -2.97 41.45
CA CYS A 68 11.78 -3.38 42.37
C CYS A 68 11.60 -2.68 43.72
N VAL A 69 11.52 -3.45 44.79
CA VAL A 69 11.44 -2.90 46.15
C VAL A 69 12.85 -2.64 46.69
N PRO A 70 13.09 -1.48 47.33
CA PRO A 70 14.38 -1.15 47.93
C PRO A 70 14.88 -2.22 48.91
N ARG A 71 16.19 -2.28 49.14
CA ARG A 71 16.79 -3.32 49.99
C ARG A 71 16.39 -3.18 51.46
N ALA A 72 16.09 -1.97 51.93
CA ALA A 72 15.60 -1.76 53.29
C ALA A 72 14.09 -2.04 53.46
N GLY A 73 13.43 -2.53 52.40
CA GLY A 73 12.04 -2.99 52.44
C GLY A 73 11.02 -1.96 51.97
N ILE A 74 9.74 -2.30 52.14
CA ILE A 74 8.58 -1.52 51.65
C ILE A 74 8.49 -0.15 52.32
N ALA A 75 8.97 -0.01 53.56
CA ALA A 75 8.97 1.25 54.31
C ALA A 75 9.84 2.34 53.67
N GLU A 76 10.80 1.97 52.82
CA GLU A 76 11.66 2.92 52.10
C GLU A 76 10.96 3.49 50.84
N LEU A 77 9.85 2.88 50.39
CA LEU A 77 9.05 3.47 49.33
C LEU A 77 8.41 4.78 49.82
N PRO A 78 8.42 5.85 49.01
CA PRO A 78 7.83 7.11 49.41
C PRO A 78 6.35 6.95 49.76
N VAL A 79 5.91 7.55 50.88
CA VAL A 79 4.47 7.71 51.16
C VAL A 79 3.87 8.59 50.08
N ASN A 80 2.69 8.23 49.56
CA ASN A 80 1.95 9.15 48.71
C ASN A 80 1.22 10.21 49.56
N PHE A 81 1.90 11.34 49.79
CA PHE A 81 1.37 12.46 50.56
C PHE A 81 0.06 13.02 49.97
N PHE A 82 -0.13 12.96 48.65
CA PHE A 82 -1.36 13.47 48.03
C PHE A 82 -2.59 12.68 48.46
N VAL A 83 -2.50 11.34 48.47
CA VAL A 83 -3.59 10.47 48.93
C VAL A 83 -3.85 10.71 50.42
N ARG A 84 -2.80 10.81 51.24
CA ARG A 84 -2.96 11.07 52.67
C ARG A 84 -3.61 12.43 52.95
N SER A 85 -3.19 13.49 52.26
CA SER A 85 -3.82 14.80 52.36
C SER A 85 -5.28 14.79 51.94
N LEU A 86 -5.64 14.03 50.90
CA LEU A 86 -7.04 13.86 50.50
C LEU A 86 -7.86 13.08 51.53
N GLN A 87 -7.27 12.07 52.19
CA GLN A 87 -7.92 11.33 53.28
C GLN A 87 -8.17 12.24 54.49
N ASP A 88 -7.17 13.05 54.86
CA ASP A 88 -7.28 14.02 55.96
C ASP A 88 -8.35 15.09 55.67
N GLU A 89 -8.43 15.59 54.44
CA GLU A 89 -9.42 16.62 54.04
C GLU A 89 -10.86 16.09 53.94
N LEU A 90 -11.04 14.81 53.66
CA LEU A 90 -12.36 14.16 53.56
C LEU A 90 -12.79 13.50 54.88
N GLY A 91 -11.91 13.45 55.88
CA GLY A 91 -12.13 12.83 57.20
C GLY A 91 -12.26 13.79 58.37
N MET A 92 -12.39 15.11 58.13
CA MET A 92 -12.57 16.10 59.20
C MET A 92 -14.07 16.24 59.53
N GLU A 93 -14.50 15.56 60.60
CA GLU A 93 -15.71 15.93 61.32
C GLU A 93 -15.54 17.30 61.99
N GLU A 94 -16.65 18.05 61.97
CA GLU A 94 -17.00 19.30 62.66
C GLU A 94 -15.92 19.93 63.55
N ASP A 95 -15.22 20.94 63.03
CA ASP A 95 -14.90 22.15 63.81
C ASP A 95 -14.46 23.33 62.90
N ALA A 96 -15.28 24.38 62.92
CA ALA A 96 -15.02 25.78 62.58
C ALA A 96 -14.43 26.15 61.19
N SER A 97 -15.25 26.09 60.13
CA SER A 97 -15.27 27.11 59.05
C SER A 97 -16.59 27.02 58.26
N GLY A 98 -17.22 28.16 58.00
CA GLY A 98 -18.52 28.24 57.32
C GLY A 98 -18.50 27.71 55.87
N PRO A 99 -19.67 27.49 55.25
CA PRO A 99 -19.77 27.01 53.87
C PRO A 99 -19.21 28.03 52.88
N CYS A 100 -18.64 27.53 51.78
CA CYS A 100 -18.16 28.36 50.67
C CYS A 100 -19.26 29.21 50.06
N GLN A 101 -19.04 30.52 50.04
CA GLN A 101 -19.98 31.53 49.53
C GLN A 101 -19.86 31.71 48.00
N VAL A 102 -18.80 31.17 47.39
CA VAL A 102 -18.55 31.23 45.94
C VAL A 102 -19.20 30.06 45.20
N CYS A 103 -19.40 28.91 45.86
CA CYS A 103 -20.11 27.78 45.26
C CYS A 103 -21.48 27.57 45.90
N HIS A 104 -22.46 27.19 45.08
CA HIS A 104 -23.80 26.78 45.54
C HIS A 104 -23.81 25.42 46.27
N ARG A 105 -22.65 24.94 46.74
CA ARG A 105 -22.44 23.61 47.35
C ARG A 105 -22.22 23.82 48.85
N GLY A 106 -23.34 24.03 49.56
CA GLY A 106 -23.37 24.42 50.99
C GLY A 106 -22.76 23.43 51.98
N SER A 107 -22.23 22.30 51.53
CA SER A 107 -21.53 21.29 52.35
C SER A 107 -20.01 21.39 52.26
N ILE A 108 -19.45 22.28 51.43
CA ILE A 108 -17.99 22.43 51.29
C ILE A 108 -17.53 23.55 52.21
N VAL A 109 -16.72 23.20 53.20
CA VAL A 109 -16.09 24.16 54.11
C VAL A 109 -15.15 25.12 53.36
N SER A 110 -15.25 26.40 53.72
CA SER A 110 -14.33 27.43 53.26
C SER A 110 -12.97 27.25 53.90
N GLN A 111 -11.92 27.45 53.11
CA GLN A 111 -10.54 27.35 53.59
C GLN A 111 -9.78 28.66 53.35
N PHE A 112 -10.36 29.57 52.58
CA PHE A 112 -9.76 30.79 52.13
C PHE A 112 -10.75 31.93 52.28
N HIS A 113 -10.28 33.11 52.65
CA HIS A 113 -11.05 34.32 52.73
C HIS A 113 -10.39 35.37 51.82
N CYS A 114 -11.13 35.88 50.85
CA CYS A 114 -10.65 36.97 50.00
C CYS A 114 -10.93 38.30 50.66
N MET A 115 -9.91 39.03 51.12
CA MET A 115 -10.11 40.33 51.75
C MET A 115 -10.57 41.41 50.77
N ASP A 116 -10.32 41.23 49.47
CA ASP A 116 -10.69 42.19 48.44
C ASP A 116 -12.17 42.07 48.03
N CYS A 117 -12.78 40.90 48.23
CA CYS A 117 -14.18 40.64 47.93
C CYS A 117 -15.04 40.34 49.17
N ASP A 118 -14.43 40.19 50.34
CA ASP A 118 -15.05 39.76 51.60
C ASP A 118 -15.87 38.46 51.45
N LEU A 119 -15.27 37.47 50.78
CA LEU A 119 -15.90 36.18 50.48
C LEU A 119 -15.09 35.01 51.02
N ASP A 120 -15.80 34.06 51.62
CA ASP A 120 -15.26 32.77 52.06
C ASP A 120 -15.34 31.73 50.93
N ILE A 121 -14.19 31.11 50.64
CA ILE A 121 -13.92 30.34 49.43
C ILE A 121 -13.33 28.98 49.80
N CYS A 122 -13.86 27.91 49.21
CA CYS A 122 -13.25 26.59 49.30
C CYS A 122 -12.07 26.42 48.32
N ARG A 123 -11.25 25.41 48.56
CA ARG A 123 -10.09 25.07 47.70
C ARG A 123 -10.43 24.82 46.23
N PHE A 124 -11.67 24.50 45.91
CA PHE A 124 -12.10 24.24 44.54
C PHE A 124 -12.46 25.53 43.79
N CYS A 125 -12.89 26.57 44.51
CA CYS A 125 -13.37 27.82 43.92
C CYS A 125 -12.31 28.92 43.93
N ILE A 126 -11.22 28.75 44.68
CA ILE A 126 -10.15 29.77 44.80
C ILE A 126 -9.54 30.15 43.44
N HIS A 127 -9.28 29.18 42.57
CA HIS A 127 -8.68 29.44 41.26
C HIS A 127 -9.63 30.19 40.34
N GLU A 128 -10.90 29.78 40.31
CA GLU A 128 -11.92 30.41 39.47
C GLU A 128 -12.28 31.81 39.97
N HIS A 129 -12.43 32.00 41.28
CA HIS A 129 -12.63 33.30 41.91
C HIS A 129 -11.49 34.27 41.55
N ARG A 130 -10.23 33.83 41.66
CA ARG A 130 -9.06 34.64 41.31
C ARG A 130 -9.05 35.06 39.84
N LEU A 131 -9.45 34.18 38.94
CA LEU A 131 -9.43 34.42 37.50
C LEU A 131 -10.60 35.30 37.03
N ILE A 132 -11.75 35.22 37.69
CA ILE A 132 -12.97 35.92 37.27
C ILE A 132 -13.13 37.25 38.00
N GLN A 133 -12.99 37.27 39.33
CA GLN A 133 -13.27 38.45 40.16
C GLN A 133 -12.05 39.37 40.30
N HIS A 134 -10.83 38.87 40.04
CA HIS A 134 -9.59 39.65 40.10
C HIS A 134 -8.79 39.58 38.78
N LYS A 135 -9.50 39.49 37.65
CA LYS A 135 -8.90 39.36 36.32
C LYS A 135 -7.90 40.47 35.97
N ASP A 136 -8.13 41.67 36.47
CA ASP A 136 -7.35 42.87 36.16
C ASP A 136 -6.30 43.22 37.23
N SER A 137 -6.25 42.46 38.35
CA SER A 137 -5.27 42.66 39.42
C SER A 137 -4.35 41.45 39.57
N ASN A 138 -3.06 41.64 39.31
CA ASN A 138 -2.04 40.60 39.55
C ASN A 138 -1.77 40.34 41.05
N LYS A 139 -2.35 41.13 41.96
CA LYS A 139 -2.24 40.95 43.41
C LYS A 139 -3.64 40.91 44.03
N VAL A 140 -4.04 39.73 44.48
CA VAL A 140 -5.27 39.51 45.27
C VAL A 140 -4.88 39.03 46.66
N SER A 141 -5.55 39.58 47.67
CA SER A 141 -5.30 39.38 49.09
C SER A 141 -6.15 38.23 49.64
N ILE A 142 -5.84 36.98 49.26
CA ILE A 142 -6.58 35.81 49.74
C ILE A 142 -5.83 35.16 50.90
N LEU A 143 -6.44 35.19 52.09
CA LEU A 143 -5.93 34.59 53.32
C LEU A 143 -6.45 33.17 53.46
N ARG A 144 -5.69 32.28 54.10
CA ARG A 144 -6.19 30.97 54.52
C ARG A 144 -6.83 31.14 55.89
N MET A 145 -8.06 30.66 56.07
CA MET A 145 -8.73 30.68 57.38
C MET A 145 -8.02 29.67 58.28
N GLU A 146 -7.44 30.14 59.39
CA GLU A 146 -6.75 29.29 60.35
C GLU A 146 -7.76 28.74 61.36
N ALA A 147 -7.86 27.41 61.48
CA ALA A 147 -8.53 26.80 62.62
C ALA A 147 -7.74 27.19 63.88
N HIS A 148 -8.38 27.92 64.79
CA HIS A 148 -7.73 28.48 65.95
C HIS A 148 -7.02 27.40 66.78
N ASN A 149 -5.71 27.54 66.91
CA ASN A 149 -5.09 27.46 68.23
C ASN A 149 -3.98 28.51 68.32
N GLY A 150 -4.31 29.66 68.92
CA GLY A 150 -3.36 30.61 69.54
C GLY A 150 -2.31 31.30 68.66
N GLY A 151 -2.69 32.46 68.09
CA GLY A 151 -1.86 33.68 68.05
C GLY A 151 -0.69 33.78 67.05
N GLY A 152 -0.89 34.54 65.98
CA GLY A 152 0.17 35.22 65.22
C GLY A 152 -0.10 35.34 63.72
N PRO A 153 0.10 36.51 63.08
CA PRO A 153 -0.32 36.76 61.71
C PRO A 153 0.60 36.07 60.68
N MET A 154 -0.02 35.46 59.67
CA MET A 154 0.47 35.21 58.31
C MET A 154 1.95 34.82 58.15
N SER A 155 2.22 33.57 57.75
CA SER A 155 3.25 33.23 56.77
C SER A 155 3.17 31.74 56.41
N GLY A 156 3.30 31.40 55.13
CA GLY A 156 3.32 30.02 54.60
C GLY A 156 4.53 29.21 55.06
N ALA A 157 4.62 28.94 56.36
CA ALA A 157 5.62 28.08 56.96
C ALA A 157 5.02 26.67 57.14
N SER A 158 5.81 25.68 56.73
CA SER A 158 5.54 24.29 57.00
C SER A 158 5.37 24.07 58.52
N ASN A 159 4.24 23.51 58.97
CA ASN A 159 4.07 23.01 60.35
C ASN A 159 4.98 21.82 60.68
N ARG A 160 5.91 21.48 59.78
CA ARG A 160 6.84 20.37 59.93
C ARG A 160 7.95 20.76 60.90
N LYS A 161 7.94 20.09 62.06
CA LYS A 161 9.02 20.12 63.05
C LYS A 161 10.30 19.49 62.51
N CYS A 162 11.44 20.00 62.95
CA CYS A 162 12.74 19.44 62.57
C CYS A 162 12.95 18.07 63.23
N LYS A 163 13.58 17.15 62.49
CA LYS A 163 13.87 15.79 62.98
C LYS A 163 14.87 15.78 64.14
N PHE A 164 15.77 16.77 64.18
CA PHE A 164 16.83 16.87 65.19
C PHE A 164 16.51 17.89 66.30
N HIS A 165 15.66 18.88 65.99
CA HIS A 165 15.23 19.92 66.93
C HIS A 165 13.70 19.92 66.99
N THR A 166 13.13 19.08 67.84
CA THR A 166 11.69 18.76 67.86
C THR A 166 10.78 19.95 68.17
N GLU A 167 11.31 21.01 68.80
CA GLU A 167 10.57 22.24 69.10
C GLU A 167 10.70 23.31 68.01
N GLU A 168 11.56 23.11 67.01
CA GLU A 168 11.75 24.07 65.93
C GLU A 168 11.04 23.65 64.64
N VAL A 169 10.40 24.62 63.98
CA VAL A 169 9.81 24.44 62.66
C VAL A 169 10.84 24.63 61.56
N VAL A 170 10.65 23.91 60.47
CA VAL A 170 11.53 23.94 59.31
C VAL A 170 11.15 25.08 58.38
N GLN A 171 11.99 26.13 58.34
CA GLN A 171 11.77 27.34 57.55
C GLN A 171 12.83 27.58 56.47
N LEU A 172 13.90 26.78 56.45
CA LEU A 172 15.03 26.94 55.53
C LEU A 172 15.21 25.67 54.69
N PHE A 173 15.92 25.80 53.57
CA PHE A 173 16.31 24.70 52.70
C PHE A 173 17.81 24.75 52.43
N CYS A 174 18.51 23.67 52.75
CA CYS A 174 19.92 23.53 52.46
C CYS A 174 20.10 22.93 51.06
N GLU A 175 20.63 23.71 50.11
CA GLU A 175 20.86 23.26 48.73
C GLU A 175 22.01 22.26 48.64
N THR A 176 23.06 22.43 49.46
CA THR A 176 24.22 21.52 49.46
C THR A 176 23.83 20.09 49.88
N CYS A 177 22.90 19.95 50.83
CA CYS A 177 22.44 18.66 51.30
C CYS A 177 21.08 18.24 50.74
N ASN A 178 20.47 19.08 49.89
CA ASN A 178 19.14 18.88 49.30
C ASN A 178 18.05 18.49 50.30
N GLN A 179 17.99 19.17 51.46
CA GLN A 179 17.04 18.85 52.53
C GLN A 179 16.55 20.11 53.28
N PRO A 180 15.32 20.09 53.81
CA PRO A 180 14.76 21.22 54.55
C PRO A 180 15.31 21.21 56.00
N VAL A 181 15.74 22.38 56.50
CA VAL A 181 16.45 22.53 57.78
C VAL A 181 15.83 23.64 58.63
N CYS A 182 15.92 23.54 59.96
CA CYS A 182 15.56 24.64 60.87
C CYS A 182 16.73 25.61 61.07
N VAL A 183 16.50 26.69 61.82
CA VAL A 183 17.53 27.71 62.10
C VAL A 183 18.69 27.10 62.87
N SER A 184 18.42 26.27 63.90
CA SER A 184 19.48 25.61 64.67
C SER A 184 20.34 24.67 63.81
N CYS A 185 19.74 23.94 62.86
CA CYS A 185 20.50 23.14 61.89
C CYS A 185 21.40 24.00 60.99
N SER A 186 20.94 25.20 60.60
CA SER A 186 21.74 26.13 59.79
C SER A 186 22.95 26.68 60.56
N CYS A 187 22.83 26.85 61.87
CA CYS A 187 23.92 27.36 62.71
C CYS A 187 24.93 26.27 63.13
N GLY A 188 24.53 25.00 63.13
CA GLY A 188 25.37 23.84 63.44
C GLY A 188 25.93 23.15 62.19
N GLU A 189 25.43 21.95 61.91
CA GLU A 189 25.91 21.05 60.84
C GLU A 189 25.88 21.67 59.42
N HIS A 190 25.02 22.67 59.18
CA HIS A 190 24.89 23.32 57.87
C HIS A 190 25.50 24.72 57.80
N LYS A 191 26.37 25.11 58.75
CA LYS A 191 26.95 26.46 58.85
C LYS A 191 27.71 26.93 57.61
N LYS A 192 28.32 26.00 56.86
CA LYS A 192 29.08 26.29 55.62
C LYS A 192 28.33 25.92 54.35
N HIS A 193 27.07 25.51 54.45
CA HIS A 193 26.27 25.10 53.30
C HIS A 193 25.45 26.28 52.75
N ILE A 194 25.04 26.14 51.50
CA ILE A 194 24.14 27.11 50.88
C ILE A 194 22.74 26.85 51.43
N VAL A 195 22.21 27.82 52.17
CA VAL A 195 20.88 27.74 52.80
C VAL A 195 20.02 28.90 52.31
N LEU A 196 18.80 28.60 51.88
CA LEU A 196 17.84 29.56 51.35
C LEU A 196 16.52 29.49 52.13
N PRO A 197 15.72 30.56 52.13
CA PRO A 197 14.35 30.50 52.65
C PRO A 197 13.54 29.42 51.94
N LEU A 198 12.88 28.55 52.72
CA LEU A 198 12.10 27.43 52.17
C LEU A 198 11.01 27.92 51.22
N ALA A 199 10.33 29.02 51.56
CA ALA A 199 9.30 29.64 50.71
C ALA A 199 9.84 30.00 49.31
N LYS A 200 11.07 30.51 49.21
CA LYS A 200 11.70 30.85 47.94
C LYS A 200 12.01 29.60 47.11
N LYS A 201 12.51 28.53 47.75
CA LYS A 201 12.78 27.26 47.07
C LYS A 201 11.49 26.59 46.58
N LEU A 202 10.44 26.59 47.39
CA LEU A 202 9.12 26.06 47.02
C LEU A 202 8.50 26.83 45.86
N HIS A 203 8.59 28.17 45.88
CA HIS A 203 8.09 28.98 44.78
C HIS A 203 8.85 28.72 43.46
N SER A 204 10.18 28.61 43.51
CA SER A 204 10.97 28.22 42.33
C SER A 204 10.59 26.83 41.82
N ALA A 205 10.48 25.84 42.72
CA ALA A 205 10.09 24.48 42.35
C ALA A 205 8.67 24.41 41.76
N GLN A 206 7.74 25.25 42.23
CA GLN A 206 6.40 25.38 41.66
C GLN A 206 6.45 25.90 40.21
N ASN A 207 7.28 26.91 39.93
CA ASN A 207 7.45 27.42 38.57
C ASN A 207 8.10 26.38 37.65
N ASP A 208 9.13 25.67 38.13
CA ASP A 208 9.79 24.59 37.38
C ASP A 208 8.82 23.45 37.05
N LEU A 209 7.95 23.09 38.00
CA LEU A 209 6.89 22.10 37.80
C LEU A 209 5.87 22.56 36.75
N GLN A 210 5.46 23.83 36.80
CA GLN A 210 4.54 24.40 35.82
C GLN A 210 5.13 24.42 34.41
N GLN A 211 6.40 24.82 34.27
CA GLN A 211 7.11 24.79 32.99
C GLN A 211 7.24 23.35 32.44
N THR A 212 7.56 22.40 33.31
CA THR A 212 7.65 20.98 32.93
C THR A 212 6.28 20.45 32.49
N LEU A 213 5.20 20.81 33.17
CA LEU A 213 3.84 20.44 32.80
C LEU A 213 3.46 20.98 31.41
N GLU A 214 3.80 22.23 31.11
CA GLU A 214 3.59 22.84 29.80
C GLU A 214 4.37 22.10 28.70
N GLN A 215 5.64 21.77 28.97
CA GLN A 215 6.48 21.01 28.05
C GLN A 215 5.88 19.62 27.78
N LEU A 216 5.58 18.84 28.81
CA LEU A 216 4.98 17.51 28.68
C LEU A 216 3.62 17.57 27.96
N THR A 217 2.83 18.62 28.21
CA THR A 217 1.56 18.83 27.51
C THR A 217 1.77 19.08 26.02
N LYS A 218 2.80 19.87 25.65
CA LYS A 218 3.17 20.13 24.26
C LYS A 218 3.71 18.89 23.56
N GLU A 219 4.58 18.13 24.22
CA GLU A 219 5.11 16.86 23.72
C GLU A 219 3.98 15.84 23.50
N ARG A 220 3.06 15.70 24.46
CA ARG A 220 1.88 14.84 24.31
C ARG A 220 1.03 15.22 23.08
N ARG A 221 0.86 16.51 22.80
CA ARG A 221 0.13 16.97 21.60
C ARG A 221 0.87 16.56 20.32
N ARG A 222 2.20 16.71 20.29
CA ARG A 222 3.03 16.28 19.14
C ARG A 222 2.89 14.78 18.89
N VAL A 223 3.03 13.96 19.93
CA VAL A 223 2.89 12.51 19.80
C VAL A 223 1.49 12.13 19.29
N ARG A 224 0.43 12.72 19.85
CA ARG A 224 -0.94 12.47 19.36
C ARG A 224 -1.14 12.89 17.91
N PHE A 225 -0.53 13.99 17.48
CA PHE A 225 -0.58 14.43 16.09
C PHE A 225 0.14 13.44 15.17
N SER A 226 1.35 12.99 15.55
CA SER A 226 2.09 11.97 14.81
C SER A 226 1.32 10.64 14.71
N MET A 227 0.63 10.21 15.77
CA MET A 227 -0.23 9.03 15.73
C MET A 227 -1.34 9.18 14.69
N ARG A 228 -2.05 10.31 14.66
CA ARG A 228 -3.10 10.56 13.65
C ARG A 228 -2.56 10.58 12.22
N GLN A 229 -1.35 11.08 12.03
CA GLN A 229 -0.69 11.07 10.71
C GLN A 229 -0.40 9.63 10.26
N LEU A 230 0.03 8.75 11.19
CA LEU A 230 0.22 7.34 10.90
C LEU A 230 -1.10 6.64 10.60
N ASP A 231 -2.15 6.88 11.38
CA ASP A 231 -3.50 6.34 11.14
C ASP A 231 -4.00 6.74 9.74
N GLY A 232 -3.82 8.02 9.36
CA GLY A 232 -4.20 8.52 8.04
C GLY A 232 -3.38 7.88 6.91
N ALA A 233 -2.07 7.78 7.08
CA ALA A 233 -1.18 7.15 6.09
C ALA A 233 -1.48 5.65 5.90
N GLU A 234 -1.86 4.94 6.96
CA GLU A 234 -2.27 3.54 6.88
C GLU A 234 -3.53 3.36 6.04
N ILE A 235 -4.55 4.19 6.28
CA ILE A 235 -5.79 4.20 5.49
C ILE A 235 -5.49 4.51 4.03
N GLU A 236 -4.71 5.55 3.76
CA GLU A 236 -4.35 5.94 2.39
C GLU A 236 -3.58 4.84 1.65
N ALA A 237 -2.60 4.21 2.31
CA ALA A 237 -1.84 3.10 1.73
C ALA A 237 -2.75 1.90 1.40
N ARG A 238 -3.70 1.58 2.27
CA ARG A 238 -4.68 0.51 2.06
C ARG A 238 -5.59 0.82 0.88
N ASP A 239 -6.15 2.02 0.83
CA ASP A 239 -7.02 2.44 -0.26
C ASP A 239 -6.28 2.48 -1.61
N ASN A 240 -5.05 3.00 -1.62
CA ASN A 240 -4.23 3.02 -2.82
C ASN A 240 -3.98 1.60 -3.33
N THR A 241 -3.61 0.68 -2.44
CA THR A 241 -3.42 -0.74 -2.78
C THR A 241 -4.69 -1.35 -3.38
N GLN A 242 -5.85 -1.12 -2.75
CA GLN A 242 -7.12 -1.63 -3.26
C GLN A 242 -7.48 -1.05 -4.64
N ARG A 243 -7.28 0.26 -4.85
CA ARG A 243 -7.49 0.91 -6.15
C ARG A 243 -6.57 0.33 -7.22
N THR A 244 -5.29 0.14 -6.92
CA THR A 244 -4.32 -0.47 -7.85
C THR A 244 -4.69 -1.91 -8.19
N LEU A 245 -5.11 -2.72 -7.21
CA LEU A 245 -5.58 -4.09 -7.47
C LEU A 245 -6.79 -4.10 -8.41
N HIS A 246 -7.79 -3.24 -8.18
CA HIS A 246 -8.95 -3.11 -9.07
C HIS A 246 -8.55 -2.68 -10.49
N GLN A 247 -7.59 -1.75 -10.61
CA GLN A 247 -7.07 -1.33 -11.91
C GLN A 247 -6.37 -2.50 -12.62
N ILE A 248 -5.55 -3.28 -11.93
CA ILE A 248 -4.89 -4.46 -12.50
C ILE A 248 -5.94 -5.46 -13.01
N GLU A 249 -6.94 -5.79 -12.20
CA GLU A 249 -8.02 -6.71 -12.59
C GLU A 249 -8.80 -6.21 -13.80
N TYR A 250 -9.13 -4.91 -13.83
CA TYR A 250 -9.81 -4.29 -14.96
C TYR A 250 -8.97 -4.36 -16.24
N ARG A 251 -7.67 -4.06 -16.13
CA ARG A 251 -6.75 -4.13 -17.28
C ARG A 251 -6.58 -5.55 -17.80
N VAL A 252 -6.51 -6.55 -16.92
CA VAL A 252 -6.49 -7.97 -17.31
C VAL A 252 -7.77 -8.36 -18.03
N LYS A 253 -8.95 -7.97 -17.52
CA LYS A 253 -10.23 -8.22 -18.17
C LYS A 253 -10.30 -7.59 -19.56
N GLU A 254 -9.83 -6.35 -19.71
CA GLU A 254 -9.82 -5.68 -21.03
C GLU A 254 -8.85 -6.34 -22.01
N LEU A 255 -7.67 -6.79 -21.54
CA LEU A 255 -6.74 -7.57 -22.36
C LEU A 255 -7.34 -8.91 -22.79
N HIS A 256 -8.01 -9.63 -21.88
CA HIS A 256 -8.73 -10.86 -22.23
C HIS A 256 -9.80 -10.61 -23.28
N ARG A 257 -10.60 -9.55 -23.12
CA ARG A 257 -11.63 -9.18 -24.09
C ARG A 257 -11.01 -8.89 -25.47
N LEU A 258 -9.95 -8.08 -25.51
CA LEU A 258 -9.24 -7.76 -26.75
C LEU A 258 -8.69 -9.01 -27.44
N VAL A 259 -8.02 -9.88 -26.68
CA VAL A 259 -7.47 -11.15 -27.19
C VAL A 259 -8.59 -12.04 -27.74
N ASN A 260 -9.71 -12.17 -27.04
CA ASN A 260 -10.85 -12.97 -27.51
C ASN A 260 -11.45 -12.39 -28.81
N THR A 261 -11.66 -11.09 -28.90
CA THR A 261 -12.15 -10.45 -30.13
C THR A 261 -11.19 -10.66 -31.30
N MET A 262 -9.88 -10.56 -31.06
CA MET A 262 -8.88 -10.83 -32.10
C MET A 262 -8.89 -12.31 -32.52
N ALA A 263 -9.06 -13.24 -31.58
CA ALA A 263 -9.17 -14.66 -31.85
C ALA A 263 -10.39 -14.99 -32.71
N GLU A 264 -11.57 -14.49 -32.33
CA GLU A 264 -12.81 -14.65 -33.07
C GLU A 264 -12.69 -14.12 -34.51
N ALA A 265 -12.09 -12.94 -34.70
CA ALA A 265 -11.87 -12.37 -36.02
C ALA A 265 -10.95 -13.23 -36.91
N VAL A 266 -9.93 -13.88 -36.35
CA VAL A 266 -9.06 -14.80 -37.09
C VAL A 266 -9.80 -16.10 -37.44
N VAL A 267 -10.59 -16.63 -36.51
CA VAL A 267 -11.41 -17.83 -36.73
C VAL A 267 -12.44 -17.61 -37.84
N GLU A 268 -13.14 -16.48 -37.83
CA GLU A 268 -14.13 -16.15 -38.87
C GLU A 268 -13.49 -15.99 -40.25
N LYS A 269 -12.27 -15.45 -40.34
CA LYS A 269 -11.53 -15.40 -41.62
C LYS A 269 -11.24 -16.79 -42.17
N VAL A 270 -10.79 -17.72 -41.33
CA VAL A 270 -10.50 -19.10 -41.76
C VAL A 270 -11.78 -19.80 -42.23
N LYS A 271 -12.87 -19.69 -41.47
CA LYS A 271 -14.18 -20.26 -41.86
C LYS A 271 -14.70 -19.67 -43.17
N HIS A 272 -14.54 -18.36 -43.36
CA HIS A 272 -14.96 -17.71 -44.60
C HIS A 272 -14.15 -18.21 -45.80
N GLU A 273 -12.82 -18.31 -45.66
CA GLU A 273 -11.98 -18.88 -46.72
C GLU A 273 -12.33 -20.33 -47.04
N GLU A 274 -12.60 -21.17 -46.03
CA GLU A 274 -13.07 -22.54 -46.21
C GLU A 274 -14.42 -22.59 -46.96
N HIS A 275 -15.39 -21.77 -46.56
CA HIS A 275 -16.70 -21.70 -47.20
C HIS A 275 -16.60 -21.31 -48.68
N MET A 276 -15.73 -20.35 -49.01
CA MET A 276 -15.49 -19.94 -50.39
C MET A 276 -14.85 -21.06 -51.23
N GLN A 277 -13.92 -21.83 -50.67
CA GLN A 277 -13.34 -22.99 -51.34
C GLN A 277 -14.37 -24.09 -51.61
N LEU A 278 -15.16 -24.46 -50.60
CA LEU A 278 -16.18 -25.49 -50.73
C LEU A 278 -17.24 -25.10 -51.77
N THR A 279 -17.65 -23.83 -51.80
CA THR A 279 -18.60 -23.30 -52.78
C THR A 279 -18.03 -23.35 -54.21
N ALA A 280 -16.76 -22.98 -54.39
CA ALA A 280 -16.09 -23.07 -55.69
C ALA A 280 -15.98 -24.53 -56.19
N LEU A 281 -15.62 -25.47 -55.29
CA LEU A 281 -15.57 -26.90 -55.58
C LEU A 281 -16.96 -27.46 -55.95
N ALA A 282 -17.99 -27.07 -55.20
CA ALA A 282 -19.37 -27.49 -55.47
C ALA A 282 -19.85 -27.01 -56.84
N SER A 283 -19.64 -25.73 -57.18
CA SER A 283 -19.99 -25.16 -58.48
C SER A 283 -19.26 -25.87 -59.63
N ARG A 284 -17.95 -26.15 -59.49
CA ARG A 284 -17.21 -26.90 -60.50
C ARG A 284 -17.74 -28.33 -60.65
N ARG A 285 -18.01 -29.02 -59.54
CA ARG A 285 -18.58 -30.38 -59.54
C ARG A 285 -19.91 -30.42 -60.28
N GLU A 286 -20.78 -29.43 -60.07
CA GLU A 286 -22.09 -29.38 -60.72
C GLU A 286 -21.98 -29.19 -62.23
N ARG A 287 -21.07 -28.32 -62.70
CA ARG A 287 -20.81 -28.18 -64.14
C ARG A 287 -20.28 -29.47 -64.77
N LEU A 288 -19.39 -30.18 -64.08
CA LEU A 288 -18.88 -31.47 -64.56
C LEU A 288 -19.97 -32.54 -64.61
N ARG A 289 -20.87 -32.60 -63.62
CA ARG A 289 -22.05 -33.49 -63.66
C ARG A 289 -22.97 -33.18 -64.84
N GLY A 290 -23.23 -31.90 -65.10
CA GLY A 290 -24.03 -31.49 -66.26
C GLY A 290 -23.40 -31.94 -67.58
N LEU A 291 -22.07 -31.82 -67.72
CA LEU A 291 -21.35 -32.31 -68.90
C LEU A 291 -21.40 -33.84 -69.01
N ASP A 292 -21.20 -34.55 -67.91
CA ASP A 292 -21.26 -36.02 -67.85
C ASP A 292 -22.63 -36.55 -68.29
N GLN A 293 -23.71 -35.97 -67.77
CA GLN A 293 -25.07 -36.33 -68.16
C GLN A 293 -25.33 -36.07 -69.65
N ARG A 294 -24.86 -34.95 -70.20
CA ARG A 294 -24.98 -34.63 -71.63
C ARG A 294 -24.23 -35.65 -72.49
N LEU A 295 -23.00 -36.01 -72.10
CA LEU A 295 -22.21 -37.03 -72.79
C LEU A 295 -22.89 -38.40 -72.77
N ASP A 296 -23.42 -38.82 -71.63
CA ASP A 296 -24.11 -40.11 -71.49
C ASP A 296 -25.35 -40.20 -72.40
N ILE A 297 -26.16 -39.14 -72.46
CA ILE A 297 -27.29 -39.04 -73.40
C ILE A 297 -26.79 -39.22 -74.85
N GLY A 298 -25.71 -38.55 -75.22
CA GLY A 298 -25.12 -38.66 -76.55
C GLY A 298 -24.61 -40.06 -76.89
N ILE A 299 -23.91 -40.71 -75.94
CA ILE A 299 -23.39 -42.07 -76.11
C ILE A 299 -24.54 -43.06 -76.30
N ASN A 300 -25.58 -42.97 -75.47
CA ASN A 300 -26.74 -43.87 -75.56
C ASN A 300 -27.50 -43.67 -76.87
N PHE A 301 -27.65 -42.42 -77.33
CA PHE A 301 -28.21 -42.12 -78.65
C PHE A 301 -27.40 -42.77 -79.79
N LEU A 302 -26.08 -42.56 -79.82
CA LEU A 302 -25.23 -43.12 -80.87
C LEU A 302 -25.18 -44.65 -80.87
N ARG A 303 -25.20 -45.28 -79.69
CA ARG A 303 -25.21 -46.75 -79.55
C ARG A 303 -26.51 -47.37 -80.07
N GLY A 304 -27.61 -46.61 -80.09
CA GLY A 304 -28.92 -47.07 -80.55
C GLY A 304 -29.11 -47.09 -82.07
N LEU A 305 -28.21 -46.50 -82.85
CA LEU A 305 -28.30 -46.43 -84.31
C LEU A 305 -27.81 -47.73 -84.96
N GLN A 306 -28.52 -48.25 -85.98
CA GLN A 306 -28.10 -49.41 -86.78
C GLN A 306 -27.50 -48.99 -88.13
N GLU A 307 -26.80 -49.90 -88.82
CA GLU A 307 -26.20 -49.69 -90.15
C GLU A 307 -27.30 -49.50 -91.21
N GLY A 308 -27.79 -48.26 -91.35
CA GLY A 308 -28.86 -47.87 -92.28
C GLY A 308 -29.68 -46.66 -91.84
N ASP A 309 -29.66 -46.29 -90.55
CA ASP A 309 -30.53 -45.27 -89.96
C ASP A 309 -30.07 -43.82 -90.17
N VAL A 310 -29.02 -43.58 -90.97
CA VAL A 310 -28.38 -42.25 -91.07
C VAL A 310 -29.07 -41.40 -92.14
N CYS A 311 -29.86 -40.40 -91.71
CA CYS A 311 -30.43 -39.36 -92.58
C CYS A 311 -29.83 -37.97 -92.30
N LEU A 312 -30.07 -37.01 -93.19
CA LEU A 312 -29.53 -35.63 -93.09
C LEU A 312 -29.97 -34.92 -91.79
N GLU A 313 -31.21 -35.14 -91.34
CA GLU A 313 -31.75 -34.52 -90.12
C GLU A 313 -31.05 -35.01 -88.85
N LEU A 314 -30.72 -36.31 -88.79
CA LEU A 314 -29.93 -36.90 -87.71
C LEU A 314 -28.49 -36.37 -87.71
N PHE A 315 -27.91 -36.14 -88.89
CA PHE A 315 -26.58 -35.54 -89.02
C PHE A 315 -26.55 -34.08 -88.53
N ASP A 316 -27.56 -33.28 -88.87
CA ASP A 316 -27.67 -31.90 -88.38
C ASP A 316 -27.92 -31.83 -86.87
N ALA A 317 -28.75 -32.73 -86.33
CA ALA A 317 -28.94 -32.88 -84.89
C ALA A 317 -27.64 -33.26 -84.18
N PHE A 318 -26.85 -34.17 -84.75
CA PHE A 318 -25.54 -34.57 -84.21
C PHE A 318 -24.53 -33.41 -84.24
N LYS A 319 -24.48 -32.62 -85.33
CA LYS A 319 -23.63 -31.42 -85.40
C LYS A 319 -23.99 -30.39 -84.33
N SER A 320 -25.29 -30.13 -84.13
CA SER A 320 -25.76 -29.22 -83.10
C SER A 320 -25.38 -29.71 -81.69
N PHE A 321 -25.59 -31.01 -81.43
CA PHE A 321 -25.23 -31.65 -80.17
C PHE A 321 -23.71 -31.63 -79.91
N SER A 322 -22.89 -31.91 -80.94
CA SER A 322 -21.42 -31.82 -80.85
C SER A 322 -20.97 -30.41 -80.53
N ALA A 323 -21.56 -29.39 -81.16
CA ALA A 323 -21.25 -27.99 -80.87
C ALA A 323 -21.65 -27.60 -79.44
N GLU A 324 -22.78 -28.09 -78.95
CA GLU A 324 -23.21 -27.88 -77.56
C GLU A 324 -22.26 -28.55 -76.56
N ILE A 325 -21.87 -29.81 -76.80
CA ILE A 325 -20.86 -30.51 -75.99
C ILE A 325 -19.56 -29.74 -75.99
N ASP A 326 -19.07 -29.29 -77.14
CA ASP A 326 -17.81 -28.55 -77.21
C ASP A 326 -17.86 -27.24 -76.42
N ASN A 327 -19.00 -26.56 -76.41
CA ASN A 327 -19.20 -25.36 -75.61
C ASN A 327 -19.25 -25.68 -74.10
N LEU A 328 -19.96 -26.73 -73.70
CA LEU A 328 -19.99 -27.21 -72.31
C LEU A 328 -18.64 -27.74 -71.85
N ARG A 329 -17.88 -28.37 -72.75
CA ARG A 329 -16.52 -28.85 -72.53
C ARG A 329 -15.59 -27.66 -72.29
N LYS A 330 -15.64 -26.64 -73.15
CA LYS A 330 -14.86 -25.41 -72.97
C LYS A 330 -15.19 -24.71 -71.65
N SER A 331 -16.47 -24.56 -71.31
CA SER A 331 -16.86 -23.90 -70.06
C SER A 331 -16.48 -24.74 -68.82
N SER A 332 -16.72 -26.05 -68.85
CA SER A 332 -16.58 -26.97 -67.71
C SER A 332 -15.21 -27.60 -67.55
N LEU A 333 -14.34 -27.56 -68.56
CA LEU A 333 -12.95 -28.02 -68.51
C LEU A 333 -11.93 -26.89 -68.70
N SER A 334 -12.38 -25.65 -68.91
CA SER A 334 -11.52 -24.47 -68.75
C SER A 334 -10.71 -24.61 -67.45
N SER A 335 -9.39 -24.44 -67.55
CA SER A 335 -8.38 -24.63 -66.50
C SER A 335 -8.46 -23.53 -65.42
N GLY A 336 -9.65 -23.32 -64.85
CA GLY A 336 -9.81 -22.54 -63.65
C GLY A 336 -9.23 -23.32 -62.49
N ALA A 337 -7.98 -23.04 -62.16
CA ALA A 337 -7.31 -23.67 -61.03
C ALA A 337 -8.09 -23.30 -59.75
N ILE A 338 -8.50 -24.29 -58.95
CA ILE A 338 -9.27 -24.02 -57.74
C ILE A 338 -8.28 -23.67 -56.63
N PRO A 339 -8.33 -22.46 -56.05
CA PRO A 339 -7.46 -22.12 -54.94
C PRO A 339 -7.84 -22.95 -53.72
N LEU A 340 -6.88 -23.66 -53.16
CA LEU A 340 -6.94 -24.36 -51.88
C LEU A 340 -6.02 -23.64 -50.90
N CYS A 341 -6.55 -23.20 -49.77
CA CYS A 341 -5.77 -22.55 -48.73
C CYS A 341 -5.29 -23.60 -47.72
N ASP A 342 -4.00 -23.57 -47.40
CA ASP A 342 -3.44 -24.17 -46.20
C ASP A 342 -3.18 -23.06 -45.17
N HIS A 343 -3.82 -23.18 -44.01
CA HIS A 343 -3.78 -22.17 -42.96
C HIS A 343 -2.78 -22.58 -41.89
N ARG A 344 -1.84 -21.68 -41.57
CA ARG A 344 -0.92 -21.85 -40.44
C ARG A 344 -0.99 -20.65 -39.51
N PHE A 345 -1.36 -20.89 -38.25
CA PHE A 345 -1.33 -19.86 -37.21
C PHE A 345 0.05 -19.83 -36.55
N LEU A 346 0.68 -18.65 -36.54
CA LEU A 346 1.96 -18.42 -35.87
C LEU A 346 1.74 -17.50 -34.68
N LEU A 347 2.09 -17.94 -33.47
CA LEU A 347 2.04 -17.08 -32.28
C LEU A 347 3.03 -15.92 -32.42
N GLY A 348 2.62 -14.72 -31.97
CA GLY A 348 3.43 -13.50 -32.09
C GLY A 348 4.63 -13.54 -31.12
N HIS A 349 5.79 -13.05 -31.56
CA HIS A 349 6.98 -12.97 -30.72
C HIS A 349 6.94 -11.77 -29.77
N HIS A 350 7.24 -12.02 -28.49
CA HIS A 350 7.48 -11.00 -27.47
C HIS A 350 8.94 -10.50 -27.59
N LYS A 351 9.15 -9.24 -27.97
CA LYS A 351 10.46 -8.57 -27.78
C LYS A 351 10.37 -7.69 -26.54
N SER A 352 11.38 -7.86 -25.68
CA SER A 352 11.49 -7.42 -24.28
C SER A 352 10.91 -6.04 -23.96
N PHE A 353 10.27 -6.00 -22.78
CA PHE A 353 9.78 -4.85 -22.04
C PHE A 353 10.80 -3.70 -22.00
N ASN A 354 10.51 -2.63 -22.74
CA ASN A 354 10.62 -1.26 -22.27
C ASN A 354 9.92 -0.32 -23.25
N GLY A 355 8.82 0.27 -22.81
CA GLY A 355 8.13 1.38 -23.47
C GLY A 355 7.34 1.00 -24.72
N TYR A 356 6.08 0.60 -24.54
CA TYR A 356 5.07 0.48 -25.61
C TYR A 356 5.45 -0.41 -26.81
N MET A 357 5.44 -1.73 -26.60
CA MET A 357 5.58 -2.71 -27.69
C MET A 357 4.26 -3.46 -27.88
N ALA A 358 3.73 -3.40 -29.11
CA ALA A 358 2.47 -4.02 -29.49
C ALA A 358 2.51 -5.55 -29.30
N ALA A 359 1.71 -6.06 -28.37
CA ALA A 359 1.38 -7.48 -28.34
C ALA A 359 0.58 -7.81 -29.61
N THR A 360 1.12 -8.69 -30.46
CA THR A 360 0.39 -9.20 -31.61
C THR A 360 -0.18 -10.56 -31.25
N PHE A 361 -1.52 -10.69 -31.26
CA PHE A 361 -2.22 -11.97 -31.10
C PHE A 361 -1.99 -12.85 -32.33
N GLY A 362 -0.80 -13.42 -32.41
CA GLY A 362 -0.38 -14.24 -33.55
C GLY A 362 -0.52 -13.58 -34.92
N THR A 363 -0.18 -14.32 -35.96
CA THR A 363 -0.49 -13.97 -37.35
C THR A 363 -0.93 -15.23 -38.07
N LEU A 364 -2.03 -15.13 -38.82
CA LEU A 364 -2.49 -16.17 -39.72
C LEU A 364 -1.71 -16.06 -41.03
N VAL A 365 -0.99 -17.11 -41.39
CA VAL A 365 -0.32 -17.23 -42.68
C VAL A 365 -1.14 -18.16 -43.55
N THR A 366 -1.60 -17.66 -44.69
CA THR A 366 -2.33 -18.44 -45.68
C THR A 366 -1.43 -18.76 -46.86
N HIS A 367 -1.37 -20.04 -47.22
CA HIS A 367 -0.68 -20.52 -48.41
C HIS A 367 -1.73 -20.99 -49.41
N HIS A 368 -1.85 -20.32 -50.54
CA HIS A 368 -2.72 -20.76 -51.62
C HIS A 368 -1.96 -21.75 -52.52
N THR A 369 -2.51 -22.94 -52.64
CA THR A 369 -2.16 -23.93 -53.66
C THR A 369 -3.30 -23.99 -54.67
N PHE A 370 -3.03 -24.43 -55.89
CA PHE A 370 -4.07 -24.53 -56.91
C PHE A 370 -4.25 -25.98 -57.31
N LEU A 371 -5.48 -26.49 -57.20
CA LEU A 371 -5.82 -27.83 -57.66
C LEU A 371 -6.18 -27.77 -59.15
N CYS A 372 -5.34 -28.37 -59.98
CA CYS A 372 -5.60 -28.56 -61.41
C CYS A 372 -6.12 -29.98 -61.63
N ILE A 373 -7.41 -30.13 -61.93
CA ILE A 373 -8.01 -31.42 -62.32
C ILE A 373 -8.14 -31.41 -63.84
N GLY A 374 -7.14 -31.95 -64.54
CA GLY A 374 -7.10 -32.06 -66.00
C GLY A 374 -5.69 -32.43 -66.48
N GLY A 375 -5.55 -33.61 -67.08
CA GLY A 375 -4.25 -34.17 -67.45
C GLY A 375 -3.62 -33.48 -68.67
N THR A 376 -2.50 -32.80 -68.45
CA THR A 376 -1.29 -32.84 -69.30
C THR A 376 -0.06 -32.62 -68.41
N ARG A 377 1.01 -33.39 -68.67
CA ARG A 377 2.31 -33.42 -67.96
C ARG A 377 2.98 -32.03 -67.95
N ALA A 378 3.30 -31.45 -66.77
CA ALA A 378 4.64 -31.33 -66.12
C ALA A 378 5.04 -29.83 -65.97
N PRO A 379 6.05 -29.41 -65.16
CA PRO A 379 6.85 -30.11 -64.15
C PRO A 379 6.77 -29.46 -62.74
N TRP A 380 7.42 -30.13 -61.79
CA TRP A 380 7.56 -29.75 -60.40
C TRP A 380 8.29 -28.41 -60.23
N LYS A 381 7.70 -27.48 -59.46
CA LYS A 381 8.33 -26.54 -58.50
C LYS A 381 7.38 -25.38 -58.23
N TRP A 382 6.54 -25.51 -57.20
CA TRP A 382 5.95 -24.36 -56.52
C TRP A 382 6.02 -24.59 -55.01
N ARG A 383 7.19 -24.28 -54.45
CA ARG A 383 7.36 -24.06 -53.00
C ARG A 383 7.41 -22.54 -52.82
N LEU A 384 6.24 -21.90 -52.75
CA LEU A 384 6.15 -20.45 -52.55
C LEU A 384 6.26 -20.13 -51.05
N ARG A 385 7.50 -20.07 -50.54
CA ARG A 385 7.79 -19.34 -49.28
C ARG A 385 7.94 -17.85 -49.63
N ARG A 386 6.94 -17.06 -49.23
CA ARG A 386 7.15 -15.63 -48.93
C ARG A 386 8.09 -15.53 -47.72
N THR A 387 9.36 -15.29 -47.98
CA THR A 387 10.23 -14.55 -47.06
C THR A 387 10.65 -13.27 -47.79
N ILE A 388 9.76 -12.28 -47.76
CA ILE A 388 10.07 -10.91 -48.13
C ILE A 388 11.03 -10.39 -47.07
N GLY A 389 12.31 -10.39 -47.41
CA GLY A 389 13.41 -10.05 -46.50
C GLY A 389 14.73 -10.66 -46.97
N VAL A 390 14.70 -11.87 -47.53
CA VAL A 390 15.92 -12.55 -48.00
C VAL A 390 16.35 -12.04 -49.38
N LYS A 391 15.42 -11.67 -50.28
CA LYS A 391 15.78 -11.23 -51.64
C LYS A 391 16.62 -9.95 -51.69
N LYS A 392 16.35 -8.95 -50.83
CA LYS A 392 17.16 -7.72 -50.76
C LYS A 392 18.52 -7.94 -50.10
N ILE A 393 18.59 -8.83 -49.10
CA ILE A 393 19.85 -9.17 -48.43
C ILE A 393 20.73 -10.02 -49.35
N LEU A 394 20.16 -10.98 -50.09
CA LEU A 394 20.91 -11.82 -51.02
C LEU A 394 21.45 -11.02 -52.21
N THR A 395 20.71 -10.02 -52.72
CA THR A 395 21.24 -9.12 -53.77
C THR A 395 22.40 -8.26 -53.28
N VAL A 396 22.34 -7.77 -52.03
CA VAL A 396 23.42 -6.96 -51.45
C VAL A 396 24.63 -7.83 -51.09
N VAL A 397 24.41 -9.02 -50.55
CA VAL A 397 25.49 -9.99 -50.24
C VAL A 397 26.15 -10.50 -51.51
N SER A 398 25.40 -10.79 -52.58
CA SER A 398 25.97 -11.17 -53.87
C SER A 398 26.75 -10.01 -54.52
N PHE A 399 26.30 -8.77 -54.38
CA PHE A 399 27.03 -7.59 -54.87
C PHE A 399 28.32 -7.33 -54.08
N LEU A 400 28.29 -7.46 -52.76
CA LEU A 400 29.48 -7.31 -51.91
C LEU A 400 30.48 -8.46 -52.10
N ALA A 401 30.00 -9.69 -52.28
CA ALA A 401 30.85 -10.84 -52.62
C ALA A 401 31.51 -10.66 -54.00
N MET A 402 30.81 -10.04 -54.96
CA MET A 402 31.34 -9.70 -56.29
C MET A 402 32.42 -8.61 -56.21
N VAL A 403 32.20 -7.55 -55.45
CA VAL A 403 33.21 -6.50 -55.23
C VAL A 403 34.43 -7.08 -54.53
N TYR A 404 34.23 -7.94 -53.54
CA TYR A 404 35.32 -8.62 -52.84
C TYR A 404 36.11 -9.56 -53.76
N THR A 405 35.45 -10.37 -54.60
CA THR A 405 36.16 -11.25 -55.55
C THR A 405 36.92 -10.46 -56.62
N ILE A 406 36.37 -9.35 -57.11
CA ILE A 406 37.08 -8.45 -58.05
C ILE A 406 38.30 -7.82 -57.38
N LEU A 407 38.18 -7.36 -56.13
CA LEU A 407 39.30 -6.77 -55.38
C LEU A 407 40.39 -7.80 -55.05
N VAL A 408 40.01 -9.04 -54.72
CA VAL A 408 40.95 -10.16 -54.50
C VAL A 408 41.66 -10.53 -55.80
N LEU A 409 40.95 -10.58 -56.93
CA LEU A 409 41.56 -10.85 -58.24
C LEU A 409 42.49 -9.72 -58.69
N LEU A 410 42.13 -8.44 -58.45
CA LEU A 410 43.01 -7.30 -58.71
C LEU A 410 44.24 -7.30 -57.81
N SER A 411 44.10 -7.69 -56.54
CA SER A 411 45.23 -7.83 -55.61
C SER A 411 46.16 -8.99 -55.98
N LEU A 412 45.61 -10.08 -56.51
CA LEU A 412 46.39 -11.21 -57.05
C LEU A 412 47.16 -10.81 -58.33
N CYS A 413 46.58 -9.95 -59.18
CA CYS A 413 47.26 -9.40 -60.37
C CYS A 413 48.46 -8.50 -60.04
N VAL A 414 48.46 -7.82 -58.89
CA VAL A 414 49.60 -6.99 -58.45
C VAL A 414 50.78 -7.85 -57.98
N HIS A 415 50.52 -9.08 -57.53
CA HIS A 415 51.53 -9.95 -56.91
C HIS A 415 51.98 -11.14 -57.75
N ASN A 416 51.35 -11.45 -58.88
CA ASN A 416 51.78 -12.51 -59.80
C ASN A 416 51.51 -12.15 -61.26
N PRO A 417 52.50 -12.22 -62.17
CA PRO A 417 52.28 -12.04 -63.60
C PRO A 417 51.69 -13.32 -64.18
N VAL A 418 50.37 -13.41 -64.24
CA VAL A 418 49.64 -14.46 -64.98
C VAL A 418 49.07 -13.83 -66.25
N ASP A 419 49.13 -14.57 -67.36
CA ASP A 419 48.77 -14.12 -68.71
C ASP A 419 47.42 -13.38 -68.78
N ALA A 420 47.47 -12.15 -69.29
CA ALA A 420 46.36 -11.20 -69.34
C ALA A 420 45.10 -11.74 -70.04
N GLU A 421 45.25 -12.70 -70.96
CA GLU A 421 44.13 -13.30 -71.69
C GLU A 421 43.23 -14.19 -70.81
N SER A 422 43.82 -14.90 -69.83
CA SER A 422 43.05 -15.75 -68.91
C SER A 422 42.20 -14.93 -67.94
N ILE A 423 42.67 -13.73 -67.62
CA ILE A 423 42.01 -12.79 -66.70
C ILE A 423 40.83 -12.09 -67.38
N ILE A 424 41.00 -11.68 -68.64
CA ILE A 424 39.90 -11.10 -69.44
C ILE A 424 38.79 -12.13 -69.64
N GLY A 425 39.13 -13.41 -69.85
CA GLY A 425 38.16 -14.50 -69.95
C GLY A 425 37.33 -14.68 -68.67
N LEU A 426 37.95 -14.66 -67.49
CA LEU A 426 37.26 -14.80 -66.20
C LEU A 426 36.37 -13.58 -65.86
N ILE A 427 36.80 -12.37 -66.20
CA ILE A 427 36.00 -11.15 -66.05
C ILE A 427 34.80 -11.18 -67.01
N PHE A 428 35.00 -11.62 -68.25
CA PHE A 428 33.93 -11.71 -69.24
C PHE A 428 32.86 -12.76 -68.85
N VAL A 429 33.28 -13.95 -68.38
CA VAL A 429 32.37 -15.00 -67.92
C VAL A 429 31.59 -14.53 -66.69
N SER A 430 32.24 -13.86 -65.73
CA SER A 430 31.54 -13.35 -64.54
C SER A 430 30.53 -12.25 -64.89
N VAL A 431 30.86 -11.32 -65.80
CA VAL A 431 29.93 -10.27 -66.28
C VAL A 431 28.74 -10.86 -67.06
N ILE A 432 28.96 -11.85 -67.93
CA ILE A 432 27.87 -12.53 -68.67
C ILE A 432 26.96 -13.31 -67.72
N THR A 433 27.53 -14.03 -66.76
CA THR A 433 26.75 -14.81 -65.80
C THR A 433 25.85 -13.89 -64.97
N VAL A 434 26.34 -12.70 -64.61
CA VAL A 434 25.56 -11.70 -63.87
C VAL A 434 24.51 -11.04 -64.76
N ALA A 435 24.81 -10.71 -66.01
CA ALA A 435 23.82 -10.18 -66.96
C ALA A 435 22.70 -11.19 -67.22
N ALA A 436 23.03 -12.48 -67.35
CA ALA A 436 22.06 -13.57 -67.49
C ALA A 436 21.20 -13.74 -66.24
N CYS A 437 21.79 -13.65 -65.04
CA CYS A 437 21.03 -13.66 -63.79
C CYS A 437 20.11 -12.43 -63.66
N LEU A 438 20.56 -11.23 -64.02
CA LEU A 438 19.75 -10.02 -63.97
C LEU A 438 18.58 -10.04 -64.97
N VAL A 439 18.76 -10.63 -66.15
CA VAL A 439 17.69 -10.83 -67.13
C VAL A 439 16.69 -11.87 -66.65
N TYR A 440 17.15 -12.99 -66.06
CA TYR A 440 16.28 -14.02 -65.49
C TYR A 440 15.44 -13.53 -64.29
N PHE A 441 15.93 -12.53 -63.53
CA PHE A 441 15.20 -11.96 -62.40
C PHE A 441 14.32 -10.74 -62.75
N LYS A 442 14.35 -10.24 -63.99
CA LYS A 442 13.52 -9.12 -64.45
C LYS A 442 12.21 -9.56 -65.14
N THR A 443 12.11 -10.83 -65.52
CA THR A 443 10.86 -11.55 -65.87
C THR A 443 10.35 -12.30 -64.65
#